data_AF-A0A7C5D695-F1
#
_entry.id   AF-A0A7C5D695-F1
#
_cell.length_a   1.000
_cell.length_b   1.000
_cell.length_c   1.000
_cell.angle_alpha   90.00
_cell.angle_beta   90.00
_cell.angle_gamma   90.00
#
_symmetry.space_group_name_H-M   'P 1'
#
loop_
_entity.id
_entity.type
_entity.pdbx_description
1 polymer ?
#
loop_
_entity_poly.entity_id
_entity_poly.type
_entity_poly.pdbx_seq_one_letter_code
_entity_poly.pdbx_strand_id
1 'polypeptide(L)'
;MRTEKMKPNPYLHPGFIKSDKNETLVWVNPAFMTRQISDIASRRNGFKLKITSNKLINKHNAPDEDEKKILDFFEKNVDTPYYWKIDNNLFRFMGALKVEPECMSCHKKQGYKVGDVRGGISVSFDAAAEFRRLNEIHKDKNQTIL
;
A
#
# COMPACT_ATOMS: atom_id res chain seq x y z
N MET A 1 -18.73 6.75 2.99
CA MET A 1 -18.23 8.15 2.84
C MET A 1 -19.14 8.88 1.86
N ARG A 2 -19.60 10.11 2.16
CA ARG A 2 -20.54 10.90 1.33
C ARG A 2 -19.78 11.51 0.13
N THR A 3 -20.37 11.56 -1.07
CA THR A 3 -19.61 11.90 -2.29
C THR A 3 -20.09 13.14 -3.05
N GLU A 4 -19.13 14.00 -3.43
CA GLU A 4 -19.11 14.69 -4.73
C GLU A 4 -17.95 14.22 -5.66
N LYS A 5 -16.89 13.60 -5.12
CA LYS A 5 -15.63 13.31 -5.88
C LYS A 5 -15.13 11.86 -5.84
N MET A 6 -15.73 10.95 -5.08
CA MET A 6 -15.25 9.56 -4.94
C MET A 6 -16.09 8.59 -5.78
N LYS A 7 -15.46 7.85 -6.69
CA LYS A 7 -16.12 6.83 -7.52
C LYS A 7 -16.15 5.47 -6.78
N PRO A 8 -17.23 4.68 -6.90
CA PRO A 8 -17.29 3.32 -6.38
C PRO A 8 -16.13 2.46 -6.88
N ASN A 9 -15.61 1.58 -6.02
CA ASN A 9 -14.59 0.62 -6.40
C ASN A 9 -15.24 -0.55 -7.18
N PRO A 10 -14.88 -0.79 -8.45
CA PRO A 10 -15.48 -1.86 -9.26
C PRO A 10 -15.18 -3.28 -8.74
N TYR A 11 -14.20 -3.42 -7.85
CA TYR A 11 -13.84 -4.71 -7.23
C TYR A 11 -14.56 -4.95 -5.90
N LEU A 12 -15.52 -4.09 -5.52
CA LEU A 12 -16.27 -4.18 -4.28
C LEU A 12 -17.77 -4.30 -4.56
N HIS A 13 -18.42 -5.27 -3.93
CA HIS A 13 -19.86 -5.51 -4.05
C HIS A 13 -20.49 -5.65 -2.66
N PRO A 14 -21.46 -4.79 -2.30
CA PRO A 14 -21.88 -3.60 -3.04
C PRO A 14 -20.77 -2.52 -3.06
N GLY A 15 -20.66 -1.77 -4.17
CA GLY A 15 -19.68 -0.68 -4.29
C GLY A 15 -20.15 0.64 -3.68
N PHE A 16 -21.46 0.79 -3.49
CA PHE A 16 -22.11 1.93 -2.86
C PHE A 16 -23.51 1.55 -2.37
N ILE A 17 -24.08 2.38 -1.50
CA ILE A 17 -25.49 2.33 -1.08
C ILE A 17 -26.12 3.73 -1.18
N LYS A 18 -27.45 3.82 -1.09
CA LYS A 18 -28.19 5.07 -0.99
C LYS A 18 -28.65 5.28 0.46
N SER A 19 -28.52 6.51 0.97
CA SER A 19 -29.14 6.89 2.24
C SER A 19 -30.64 7.15 2.07
N ASP A 20 -31.34 7.30 3.20
CA ASP A 20 -32.71 7.81 3.30
C ASP A 20 -32.91 9.18 2.61
N LYS A 21 -31.86 10.00 2.57
CA LYS A 21 -31.81 11.30 1.88
C LYS A 21 -31.35 11.20 0.41
N ASN A 22 -31.37 10.00 -0.17
CA ASN A 22 -30.93 9.68 -1.55
C ASN A 22 -29.45 9.99 -1.85
N GLU A 23 -28.62 10.10 -0.81
CA GLU A 23 -27.19 10.38 -0.96
C GLU A 23 -26.44 9.10 -1.32
N THR A 24 -25.46 9.22 -2.20
CA THR A 24 -24.58 8.09 -2.53
C THR A 24 -23.50 7.94 -1.45
N LEU A 25 -23.50 6.80 -0.77
CA LEU A 25 -22.47 6.41 0.19
C LEU A 25 -21.59 5.34 -0.44
N VAL A 26 -20.34 5.69 -0.76
CA VAL A 26 -19.38 4.74 -1.34
C VAL A 26 -18.79 3.86 -0.24
N TRP A 27 -18.75 2.56 -0.53
CA TRP A 27 -18.10 1.57 0.31
C TRP A 27 -16.59 1.63 0.11
N VAL A 28 -15.85 1.61 1.23
CA VAL A 28 -14.38 1.66 1.23
C VAL A 28 -13.86 0.50 2.06
N ASN A 29 -13.21 -0.46 1.40
CA ASN A 29 -12.52 -1.54 2.06
C ASN A 29 -11.04 -1.17 2.33
N PRO A 30 -10.31 -1.96 3.15
CA PRO A 30 -8.92 -1.64 3.50
C PRO A 30 -8.02 -1.45 2.27
N ALA A 31 -8.08 -2.35 1.29
CA ALA A 31 -7.26 -2.26 0.08
C ALA A 31 -7.53 -0.98 -0.74
N PHE A 32 -8.79 -0.55 -0.83
CA PHE A 32 -9.15 0.69 -1.52
C PHE A 32 -8.67 1.92 -0.74
N MET A 33 -8.75 1.90 0.59
CA MET A 33 -8.25 2.98 1.43
C MET A 33 -6.73 3.14 1.30
N THR A 34 -5.97 2.04 1.39
CA THR A 34 -4.51 2.04 1.23
C THR A 34 -4.09 2.61 -0.12
N ARG A 35 -4.81 2.24 -1.21
CA ARG A 35 -4.52 2.80 -2.55
C ARG A 35 -4.71 4.32 -2.58
N GLN A 36 -5.77 4.85 -1.96
CA GLN A 36 -5.98 6.30 -1.90
C GLN A 36 -4.86 7.02 -1.13
N ILE A 37 -4.41 6.46 0.00
CA ILE A 37 -3.27 6.99 0.76
C ILE A 37 -2.01 6.96 -0.11
N SER A 38 -1.79 5.85 -0.83
CA SER A 38 -0.69 5.68 -1.78
C SER A 38 -0.67 6.73 -2.89
N ASP A 39 -1.84 7.01 -3.48
CA ASP A 39 -1.97 8.03 -4.53
C ASP A 39 -1.67 9.44 -3.99
N ILE A 40 -2.05 9.72 -2.74
CA ILE A 40 -1.75 11.00 -2.08
C ILE A 40 -0.25 11.11 -1.79
N ALA A 41 0.37 10.07 -1.20
CA ALA A 41 1.79 10.05 -0.86
C ALA A 41 2.69 10.21 -2.10
N SER A 42 2.35 9.50 -3.17
CA SER A 42 3.10 9.53 -4.44
C SER A 42 3.13 10.91 -5.09
N ARG A 43 2.12 11.75 -4.85
CA ARG A 43 2.05 13.11 -5.41
C ARG A 43 2.84 14.15 -4.62
N ARG A 44 3.06 13.93 -3.32
CA ARG A 44 3.54 14.98 -2.41
C ARG A 44 5.03 14.89 -2.09
N ASN A 45 5.61 13.68 -2.00
CA ASN A 45 6.90 13.54 -1.32
C ASN A 45 7.97 12.73 -2.09
N GLY A 46 7.67 12.22 -3.29
CA GLY A 46 8.62 11.36 -4.03
C GLY A 46 8.74 9.94 -3.47
N PHE A 47 7.88 9.58 -2.51
CA PHE A 47 7.72 8.23 -2.01
C PHE A 47 6.65 7.51 -2.83
N LYS A 48 6.98 6.34 -3.37
CA LYS A 48 6.02 5.43 -3.99
C LYS A 48 5.59 4.42 -2.95
N LEU A 49 4.36 4.57 -2.45
CA LEU A 49 3.67 3.55 -1.65
C LEU A 49 2.83 2.69 -2.60
N LYS A 50 2.69 1.39 -2.35
CA LYS A 50 1.84 0.51 -3.16
C LYS A 50 1.42 -0.73 -2.39
N ILE A 51 0.17 -1.16 -2.57
CA ILE A 51 -0.28 -2.50 -2.19
C ILE A 51 -0.13 -3.44 -3.40
N THR A 52 0.51 -4.59 -3.20
CA THR A 52 0.87 -5.52 -4.29
C THR A 52 0.69 -6.99 -3.86
N SER A 53 0.55 -7.91 -4.82
CA SER A 53 0.31 -9.34 -4.55
C SER A 53 0.60 -10.20 -5.78
N ASN A 54 1.09 -11.43 -5.58
CA ASN A 54 1.22 -12.43 -6.65
C ASN A 54 -0.15 -12.95 -7.13
N LYS A 55 -1.16 -12.96 -6.25
CA LYS A 55 -2.55 -13.32 -6.57
C LYS A 55 -3.40 -12.05 -6.67
N LEU A 56 -3.72 -11.63 -7.90
CA LEU A 56 -4.34 -10.34 -8.20
C LEU A 56 -5.88 -10.39 -8.21
N ILE A 57 -6.50 -9.41 -7.55
CA ILE A 57 -7.92 -9.07 -7.75
C ILE A 57 -8.01 -7.86 -8.68
N ASN A 58 -7.24 -6.82 -8.36
CA ASN A 58 -7.09 -5.62 -9.19
C ASN A 58 -5.78 -5.71 -9.96
N LYS A 59 -5.84 -5.66 -11.29
CA LYS A 59 -4.67 -5.75 -12.18
C LYS A 59 -3.65 -4.63 -11.92
N HIS A 60 -4.08 -3.47 -11.43
CA HIS A 60 -3.16 -2.36 -11.08
C HIS A 60 -2.29 -2.64 -9.85
N ASN A 61 -2.59 -3.70 -9.09
CA ASN A 61 -1.78 -4.14 -7.96
C ASN A 61 -0.71 -5.17 -8.39
N ALA A 62 -0.50 -5.38 -9.69
CA ALA A 62 0.53 -6.28 -10.20
C ALA A 62 1.92 -5.85 -9.71
N PRO A 63 2.74 -6.76 -9.15
CA PRO A 63 4.09 -6.42 -8.71
C PRO A 63 4.98 -6.06 -9.91
N ASP A 64 5.95 -5.16 -9.68
CA ASP A 64 7.12 -5.08 -10.56
C ASP A 64 8.09 -6.25 -10.30
N GLU A 65 9.19 -6.32 -11.05
CA GLU A 65 10.14 -7.43 -10.95
C GLU A 65 10.79 -7.57 -9.56
N ASP A 66 11.10 -6.45 -8.90
CA ASP A 66 11.68 -6.46 -7.55
C ASP A 66 10.63 -6.84 -6.52
N GLU A 67 9.43 -6.26 -6.61
CA GLU A 67 8.30 -6.61 -5.74
C GLU A 67 7.96 -8.09 -5.84
N LYS A 68 7.99 -8.66 -7.05
CA LYS A 68 7.72 -10.09 -7.26
C LYS A 68 8.76 -10.95 -6.55
N LYS A 69 10.05 -10.63 -6.69
CA LYS A 69 11.12 -11.38 -6.00
C LYS A 69 10.94 -11.36 -4.48
N ILE A 70 10.53 -10.22 -3.92
CA ILE A 70 10.28 -10.08 -2.48
C ILE A 70 9.04 -10.88 -2.05
N LEU A 71 7.95 -10.82 -2.83
CA LEU A 71 6.75 -11.63 -2.56
C LEU A 71 7.04 -13.13 -2.62
N ASP A 72 7.78 -13.59 -3.62
CA ASP A 72 8.20 -14.99 -3.76
C ASP A 72 9.10 -15.42 -2.58
N PHE A 73 9.91 -14.50 -2.04
CA PHE A 73 10.68 -14.73 -0.83
C PHE A 73 9.76 -14.90 0.39
N PHE A 74 8.75 -14.04 0.58
CA PHE A 74 7.81 -14.18 1.69
C PHE A 74 6.98 -15.47 1.62
N GLU A 75 6.57 -15.91 0.43
CA GLU A 75 5.85 -17.17 0.26
C GLU A 75 6.67 -18.38 0.74
N LYS A 76 8.00 -18.32 0.65
CA LYS A 76 8.92 -19.35 1.16
C LYS A 76 9.33 -19.14 2.63
N ASN A 77 9.20 -17.92 3.14
CA ASN A 77 9.65 -17.51 4.47
C ASN A 77 8.52 -16.77 5.20
N VAL A 78 7.40 -17.47 5.43
CA VAL A 78 6.11 -16.89 5.87
C VAL A 78 6.13 -16.20 7.24
N ASP A 79 7.19 -16.39 8.02
CA ASP A 79 7.39 -15.71 9.30
C ASP A 79 8.23 -14.44 9.19
N THR A 80 8.74 -14.12 7.99
CA THR A 80 9.50 -12.88 7.78
C THR A 80 8.52 -11.71 7.61
N PRO A 81 8.52 -10.73 8.54
CA PRO A 81 7.52 -9.67 8.54
C PRO A 81 7.79 -8.57 7.50
N TYR A 82 9.05 -8.42 7.09
CA TYR A 82 9.44 -7.39 6.13
C TYR A 82 10.75 -7.72 5.41
N TYR A 83 10.99 -7.03 4.31
CA TYR A 83 12.24 -7.02 3.57
C TYR A 83 12.60 -5.58 3.22
N TRP A 84 13.89 -5.24 3.24
CA TRP A 84 14.36 -3.96 2.75
C TRP A 84 15.73 -4.08 2.08
N LYS A 85 16.00 -3.18 1.16
CA LYS A 85 17.32 -2.99 0.55
C LYS A 85 17.51 -1.56 0.09
N ILE A 86 18.76 -1.13 0.00
CA ILE A 86 19.15 0.06 -0.76
C ILE A 86 20.05 -0.43 -1.90
N ASP A 87 19.70 -0.09 -3.13
CA ASP A 87 20.51 -0.40 -4.30
C ASP A 87 20.44 0.77 -5.29
N ASN A 88 21.58 1.20 -5.82
CA ASN A 88 21.68 2.35 -6.74
C ASN A 88 20.91 3.59 -6.26
N ASN A 89 21.07 3.97 -4.99
CA ASN A 89 20.34 5.04 -4.31
C ASN A 89 18.82 4.86 -4.20
N LEU A 90 18.26 3.73 -4.61
CA LEU A 90 16.84 3.44 -4.44
C LEU A 90 16.64 2.63 -3.16
N PHE A 91 16.01 3.25 -2.17
CA PHE A 91 15.50 2.52 -1.02
C PHE A 91 14.25 1.75 -1.42
N ARG A 92 14.17 0.49 -1.01
CA ARG A 92 12.99 -0.35 -1.14
C ARG A 92 12.70 -1.04 0.17
N PHE A 93 11.44 -1.02 0.56
CA PHE A 93 10.91 -1.75 1.70
C PHE A 93 9.62 -2.44 1.28
N MET A 94 9.37 -3.64 1.80
CA MET A 94 8.07 -4.27 1.74
C MET A 94 7.74 -4.91 3.08
N GLY A 95 6.59 -4.56 3.65
CA GLY A 95 5.98 -5.29 4.75
C GLY A 95 5.08 -6.40 4.21
N ALA A 96 5.22 -7.62 4.74
CA ALA A 96 4.40 -8.76 4.36
C ALA A 96 2.97 -8.62 4.94
N LEU A 97 1.96 -8.93 4.14
CA LEU A 97 0.57 -9.02 4.59
C LEU A 97 0.23 -10.48 4.88
N LYS A 98 0.55 -10.94 6.10
CA LYS A 98 0.21 -12.30 6.54
C LYS A 98 -1.29 -12.43 6.78
N VAL A 99 -1.86 -13.56 6.39
CA VAL A 99 -3.30 -13.85 6.56
C VAL A 99 -3.53 -14.27 8.00
N GLU A 100 -4.31 -13.46 8.71
CA GLU A 100 -4.80 -13.72 10.07
C GLU A 100 -6.24 -14.27 10.05
N PRO A 101 -6.75 -14.84 11.16
CA PRO A 101 -8.12 -15.39 11.22
C PRO A 101 -9.20 -14.42 10.74
N GLU A 102 -9.10 -13.13 11.06
CA GLU A 102 -10.03 -12.07 10.71
C GLU A 102 -10.08 -11.82 9.19
N CYS A 103 -8.96 -12.06 8.51
CA CYS A 103 -8.84 -11.94 7.05
C CYS A 103 -9.74 -12.96 6.33
N MET A 104 -10.02 -14.10 6.97
CA MET A 104 -10.75 -15.20 6.37
C MET A 104 -12.24 -14.89 6.14
N SER A 105 -12.79 -13.90 6.86
CA SER A 105 -14.15 -13.39 6.61
C SER A 105 -14.38 -13.03 5.14
N CYS A 106 -13.34 -12.50 4.47
CA CYS A 106 -13.40 -12.06 3.08
C CYS A 106 -12.52 -12.89 2.14
N HIS A 107 -11.37 -13.38 2.61
CA HIS A 107 -10.33 -13.98 1.78
C HIS A 107 -10.43 -15.52 1.64
N LYS A 108 -11.35 -16.17 2.37
CA LYS A 108 -11.60 -17.62 2.22
C LYS A 108 -12.00 -18.02 0.80
N LYS A 109 -12.92 -17.27 0.17
CA LYS A 109 -13.36 -17.51 -1.22
C LYS A 109 -12.25 -17.31 -2.26
N GLN A 110 -11.14 -16.69 -1.88
CA GLN A 110 -9.97 -16.48 -2.74
C GLN A 110 -8.91 -17.58 -2.57
N GLY A 111 -9.20 -18.61 -1.75
CA GLY A 111 -8.34 -19.77 -1.55
C GLY A 111 -7.20 -19.58 -0.55
N TYR A 112 -7.21 -18.48 0.22
CA TYR A 112 -6.23 -18.27 1.29
C TYR A 112 -6.50 -19.15 2.51
N LYS A 113 -5.46 -19.35 3.31
CA LYS A 113 -5.49 -19.96 4.64
C LYS A 113 -4.76 -19.07 5.63
N VAL A 114 -5.07 -19.22 6.92
CA VAL A 114 -4.32 -18.53 7.98
C VAL A 114 -2.84 -18.94 7.90
N GLY A 115 -1.95 -17.96 7.96
CA GLY A 115 -0.51 -18.13 7.78
C GLY A 115 0.00 -17.89 6.37
N ASP A 116 -0.86 -17.88 5.34
CA ASP A 116 -0.48 -17.51 3.98
C ASP A 116 0.00 -16.05 3.89
N VAL A 117 0.75 -15.73 2.84
CA VAL A 117 1.08 -14.34 2.49
C VAL A 117 0.07 -13.83 1.46
N ARG A 118 -0.74 -12.83 1.85
CA ARG A 118 -1.75 -12.21 0.99
C ARG A 118 -1.14 -11.28 -0.06
N GLY A 119 0.05 -10.77 0.21
CA GLY A 119 0.70 -9.73 -0.59
C GLY A 119 1.66 -8.93 0.28
N GLY A 120 1.92 -7.69 -0.14
CA GLY A 120 2.77 -6.78 0.62
C GLY A 120 2.41 -5.32 0.41
N ILE A 121 2.85 -4.49 1.36
CA ILE A 121 2.85 -3.03 1.25
C ILE A 121 4.27 -2.60 0.95
N SER A 122 4.49 -2.07 -0.26
CA SER A 122 5.76 -1.65 -0.83
C SER A 122 5.95 -0.15 -0.63
N VAL A 123 7.15 0.27 -0.23
CA VAL A 123 7.60 1.66 -0.17
C VAL A 123 8.92 1.76 -0.90
N SER A 124 9.04 2.73 -1.83
CA SER A 124 10.31 3.04 -2.46
C SER A 124 10.51 4.53 -2.68
N PHE A 125 11.76 5.00 -2.54
CA PHE A 125 12.13 6.39 -2.77
C PHE A 125 13.64 6.50 -3.08
N ASP A 126 14.03 7.59 -3.73
CA ASP A 126 15.44 7.94 -3.95
C ASP A 126 16.05 8.38 -2.60
N ALA A 127 16.87 7.50 -2.02
CA ALA A 127 17.54 7.70 -0.75
C ALA A 127 18.47 8.92 -0.80
N ALA A 128 19.20 9.12 -1.90
CA ALA A 128 20.14 10.24 -2.02
C ALA A 128 19.39 11.58 -2.10
N ALA A 129 18.27 11.64 -2.82
CA ALA A 129 17.41 12.81 -2.86
C ALA A 129 16.82 13.12 -1.48
N GLU A 130 16.39 12.10 -0.74
CA GLU A 130 15.85 12.28 0.60
C GLU A 130 16.92 12.74 1.61
N PHE A 131 18.12 12.17 1.58
CA PHE A 131 19.25 12.63 2.39
C PHE A 131 19.59 14.11 2.13
N ARG A 132 19.54 14.57 0.87
CA ARG A 132 19.74 15.99 0.54
C ARG A 132 18.68 16.89 1.18
N ARG A 133 17.39 16.53 1.06
CA ARG A 133 16.29 17.28 1.68
C ARG A 133 16.39 17.34 3.19
N LEU A 134 16.74 16.23 3.84
CA LEU A 134 16.93 16.20 5.30
C LEU A 134 18.04 17.14 5.75
N ASN A 135 19.13 17.22 4.99
CA ASN A 135 20.23 18.15 5.27
C ASN A 135 19.82 19.62 5.11
N GLU A 136 18.98 19.95 4.13
CA GLU A 136 18.43 21.31 3.95
C GLU A 136 17.54 21.71 5.14
N ILE A 137 16.60 20.83 5.53
CA ILE A 137 15.71 21.06 6.68
C ILE A 137 16.52 21.26 7.97
N HIS A 138 17.60 20.51 8.16
CA HIS A 138 18.47 20.67 9.33
C HIS A 138 19.25 22.00 9.33
N LYS A 139 19.63 22.51 8.15
CA LYS A 139 20.26 23.84 8.05
C LYS A 139 19.27 24.96 8.39
N ASP A 140 18.04 24.88 7.90
CA ASP A 140 17.00 25.89 8.16
C ASP A 140 16.64 25.97 9.65
N LYS A 141 16.60 24.83 10.34
CA LYS A 141 16.39 24.79 11.80
C LYS A 141 17.49 25.52 12.58
N ASN A 142 18.73 25.49 12.11
CA ASN A 142 19.83 26.20 12.75
C ASN A 142 19.87 27.70 12.42
N GLN A 143 19.18 28.14 11.36
CA GLN A 143 19.11 29.56 10.97
C GLN A 143 17.89 30.29 11.57
N THR A 144 16.89 29.56 12.07
CA THR A 144 15.67 30.14 12.67
C THR A 144 15.82 30.41 14.18
N ILE A 145 16.98 30.06 14.78
CA ILE A 145 17.33 30.37 16.17
C ILE A 145 18.31 31.56 16.15
N LEU A 146 17.82 32.74 15.76
CA LEU A 146 18.47 34.04 15.93
C LEU A 146 17.39 35.11 16.07
#